data_AF-A0A0L0FL28-F1
#
_entry.id   AF-A0A0L0FL28-F1
#
_cell.length_a   1.000
_cell.length_b   1.000
_cell.length_c   1.000
_cell.angle_alpha   90.00
_cell.angle_beta   90.00
_cell.angle_gamma   90.00
#
_symmetry.space_group_name_H-M   'P 1'
#
loop_
_entity.id
_entity.type
_entity.pdbx_description
1 polymer ?
#
loop_
_entity_poly.entity_id
_entity_poly.type
_entity_poly.pdbx_seq_one_letter_code
_entity_poly.pdbx_strand_id
1 'polypeptide(L)'
;MVELNYSIFAVIYLHPKNVHAPAEYVFYTEFQSHEPEFDYLKSLEIEEKINKIKWLKQQNKDRLLLSTNDKTIKLWKIYEKVMHSISSMNTCDDDGNPLPAKIIKEANNLKIPLLAHEDTIFAAVPRRVYPNAHAYHINSISINSDDELFMSADDLRINLWHLSNNKESFRILDIKPSNMEDLTEVITAAEFHPRECNTFMYSSSKGTIKLCDMRDAAICDNQSKVFEEKEDPANKSFFSEIISSVSDIKFTNNGNQIVARDYLTVKVWDIRNERGPVKSFEVHEFLRSKMCDLYENDCIFDKFECTTSGNDMQIMTGSYHNMFHIFNADGSKEVCCVCA
;
A
#
# COMPACT_ATOMS: atom_id res chain seq x y z
N MET A 1 4.79 27.27 -3.03
CA MET A 1 4.74 25.94 -3.64
C MET A 1 5.72 25.11 -2.82
N VAL A 2 5.23 24.48 -1.75
CA VAL A 2 6.07 23.60 -0.93
C VAL A 2 6.22 22.35 -1.78
N GLU A 3 7.43 22.07 -2.28
CA GLU A 3 7.76 20.75 -2.79
C GLU A 3 7.49 19.78 -1.63
N LEU A 4 6.37 19.06 -1.72
CA LEU A 4 6.15 17.89 -0.90
C LEU A 4 7.27 16.91 -1.31
N ASN A 5 8.34 16.86 -0.52
CA ASN A 5 9.31 15.77 -0.63
C ASN A 5 8.50 14.46 -0.60
N TYR A 6 8.53 13.70 -1.70
CA TYR A 6 7.74 12.47 -1.92
C TYR A 6 8.07 11.32 -0.94
N SER A 7 8.91 11.62 0.03
CA SER A 7 9.48 10.76 1.05
C SER A 7 9.00 11.09 2.48
N ILE A 8 8.35 12.25 2.66
CA ILE A 8 7.69 12.66 3.91
C ILE A 8 6.25 12.16 3.90
N PHE A 9 5.90 11.34 4.89
CA PHE A 9 4.55 10.85 5.09
C PHE A 9 3.88 11.62 6.23
N ALA A 10 2.75 12.29 5.94
CA ALA A 10 1.89 12.89 6.95
C ALA A 10 0.76 11.92 7.33
N VAL A 11 0.72 11.51 8.60
CA VAL A 11 -0.40 10.78 9.18
C VAL A 11 -1.47 11.80 9.55
N ILE A 12 -2.71 11.51 9.17
CA ILE A 12 -3.86 12.33 9.49
C ILE A 12 -4.82 11.48 10.32
N TYR A 13 -5.20 11.98 11.51
CA TYR A 13 -6.10 11.28 12.41
C TYR A 13 -7.51 11.82 12.26
N LEU A 14 -8.47 10.91 12.11
CA LEU A 14 -9.88 11.25 12.19
C LEU A 14 -10.22 11.55 13.65
N HIS A 15 -10.54 12.79 13.97
CA HIS A 15 -11.06 13.12 15.29
C HIS A 15 -12.51 12.61 15.38
N PRO A 16 -12.84 11.65 16.26
CA PRO A 16 -14.23 11.22 16.42
C PRO A 16 -14.97 12.28 17.23
N LYS A 17 -15.44 13.35 16.58
CA LYS A 17 -16.54 14.16 17.11
C LYS A 17 -17.81 13.51 16.60
N ASN A 18 -18.68 13.04 17.50
CA ASN A 18 -20.07 12.58 17.28
C ASN A 18 -20.39 11.81 15.97
N VAL A 19 -21.14 10.71 16.06
CA VAL A 19 -21.55 9.86 14.92
C VAL A 19 -22.26 10.63 13.77
N HIS A 20 -22.72 11.86 14.01
CA HIS A 20 -23.40 12.72 13.04
C HIS A 20 -22.62 13.98 12.62
N ALA A 21 -21.42 14.23 13.13
CA ALA A 21 -20.60 15.35 12.68
C ALA A 21 -19.73 14.93 11.49
N PRO A 22 -19.43 15.85 10.55
CA PRO A 22 -18.51 15.56 9.47
C PRO A 22 -17.15 15.15 10.05
N ALA A 23 -16.57 14.11 9.44
CA ALA A 23 -15.25 13.60 9.76
C ALA A 23 -14.20 14.72 9.66
N GLU A 24 -13.71 15.21 10.80
CA GLU A 24 -12.66 16.22 10.85
C GLU A 24 -11.30 15.53 10.95
N TYR A 25 -10.50 15.72 9.91
CA TYR A 25 -9.16 15.17 9.80
C TYR A 25 -8.17 16.22 10.32
N VAL A 26 -7.41 15.85 11.36
CA VAL A 26 -6.39 16.71 11.96
C VAL A 26 -5.02 16.09 11.73
N PHE A 27 -4.04 16.95 11.45
CA PHE A 27 -2.64 16.53 11.36
C PHE A 27 -2.22 15.77 12.63
N TYR A 28 -1.64 14.59 12.45
CA TYR A 28 -1.25 13.71 13.55
C TYR A 28 0.27 13.68 13.75
N THR A 29 1.03 13.33 12.71
CA THR A 29 2.50 13.35 12.74
C THR A 29 3.04 13.28 11.32
N GLU A 30 4.28 13.70 11.11
CA GLU A 30 5.01 13.49 9.86
C GLU A 30 6.39 12.88 10.14
N PHE A 31 6.87 12.05 9.23
CA PHE A 31 8.22 11.52 9.28
C PHE A 31 8.73 11.12 7.90
N GLN A 32 10.06 11.16 7.75
CA GLN A 32 10.76 10.68 6.56
C GLN A 32 10.75 9.15 6.57
N SER A 33 10.14 8.54 5.55
CA SER A 33 10.09 7.07 5.45
C SER A 33 11.33 6.50 4.74
N HIS A 34 11.69 7.06 3.59
CA HIS A 34 12.77 6.56 2.75
C HIS A 34 13.76 7.69 2.45
N GLU A 35 15.01 7.32 2.19
CA GLU A 35 16.05 8.24 1.75
C GLU A 35 16.54 7.73 0.38
N PRO A 36 17.15 8.58 -0.47
CA PRO A 36 17.66 8.16 -1.75
C PRO A 36 18.82 7.20 -1.53
N GLU A 37 18.78 6.06 -2.18
CA GLU A 37 19.82 5.03 -2.09
C GLU A 37 20.43 4.80 -3.48
N PHE A 38 21.67 4.31 -3.54
CA PHE A 38 22.31 3.96 -4.81
C PHE A 38 22.85 2.54 -4.77
N ASP A 39 22.37 1.69 -5.67
CA ASP A 39 22.90 0.34 -5.87
C ASP A 39 24.13 0.42 -6.79
N TYR A 40 25.31 0.46 -6.17
CA TYR A 40 26.60 0.51 -6.89
C TYR A 40 26.87 -0.70 -7.79
N LEU A 41 26.26 -1.86 -7.51
CA LEU A 41 26.49 -3.07 -8.30
C LEU A 41 25.66 -3.05 -9.59
N LYS A 42 24.46 -2.47 -9.53
CA LYS A 42 23.57 -2.31 -10.68
C LYS A 42 23.66 -0.94 -11.34
N SER A 43 24.43 -0.01 -10.75
CA SER A 43 24.48 1.40 -11.15
C SER A 43 23.07 2.00 -11.24
N LEU A 44 22.23 1.71 -10.23
CA LEU A 44 20.83 2.09 -10.21
C LEU A 44 20.57 3.02 -9.01
N GLU A 45 20.03 4.20 -9.29
CA GLU A 45 19.49 5.08 -8.25
C GLU A 45 18.13 4.55 -7.78
N ILE A 46 17.96 4.49 -6.47
CA ILE A 46 16.72 4.05 -5.81
C ILE A 46 16.09 5.30 -5.23
N GLU A 47 14.96 5.69 -5.81
CA GLU A 47 14.20 6.86 -5.36
C GLU A 47 13.65 6.66 -3.94
N GLU A 48 13.55 7.77 -3.22
CA GLU A 48 12.91 7.85 -1.91
C GLU A 48 11.37 7.92 -1.98
N LYS A 49 10.82 7.94 -3.20
CA LYS A 49 9.37 8.00 -3.45
C LYS A 49 8.65 6.80 -2.85
N ILE A 50 7.62 7.07 -2.06
CA ILE A 50 6.77 6.04 -1.48
C ILE A 50 5.75 5.57 -2.53
N ASN A 51 5.79 4.29 -2.89
CA ASN A 51 4.88 3.68 -3.86
C ASN A 51 3.56 3.26 -3.23
N LYS A 52 3.62 2.58 -2.06
CA LYS A 52 2.44 2.04 -1.38
C LYS A 52 2.61 2.11 0.14
N ILE A 53 1.47 2.32 0.81
CA ILE A 53 1.35 2.27 2.27
C ILE A 53 0.21 1.34 2.65
N LYS A 54 0.43 0.45 3.62
CA LYS A 54 -0.61 -0.43 4.17
C LYS A 54 -0.55 -0.44 5.69
N TRP A 55 -1.67 -0.11 6.33
CA TRP A 55 -1.81 -0.18 7.78
C TRP A 55 -2.05 -1.61 8.24
N LEU A 56 -1.36 -2.03 9.30
CA LEU A 56 -1.67 -3.28 9.98
C LEU A 56 -2.88 -3.08 10.90
N LYS A 57 -3.57 -4.18 11.18
CA LYS A 57 -4.65 -4.19 12.15
C LYS A 57 -4.13 -3.75 13.52
N GLN A 58 -4.82 -2.79 14.13
CA GLN A 58 -4.41 -2.25 15.41
C GLN A 58 -4.60 -3.28 16.52
N GLN A 59 -3.50 -3.83 17.05
CA GLN A 59 -3.53 -4.76 18.19
C GLN A 59 -3.41 -4.05 19.54
N ASN A 60 -2.64 -2.95 19.59
CA ASN A 60 -2.34 -2.18 20.81
C ASN A 60 -2.64 -0.69 20.59
N LYS A 61 -2.26 0.17 21.55
CA LYS A 61 -2.30 1.63 21.35
C LYS A 61 -1.38 2.08 20.21
N ASP A 62 -0.30 1.34 19.98
CA ASP A 62 0.65 1.59 18.91
C ASP A 62 0.05 1.23 17.55
N ARG A 63 0.29 2.09 16.57
CA ARG A 63 -0.11 1.85 15.18
C ARG A 63 1.08 1.34 14.38
N LEU A 64 0.85 0.33 13.55
CA LEU A 64 1.88 -0.22 12.68
C LEU A 64 1.47 0.00 11.22
N LEU A 65 2.42 0.38 10.38
CA LEU A 65 2.22 0.48 8.94
C LEU A 65 3.44 -0.07 8.19
N LEU A 66 3.18 -0.59 7.00
CA LEU A 66 4.20 -0.88 5.99
C LEU A 66 4.22 0.26 4.98
N SER A 67 5.42 0.66 4.59
CA SER A 67 5.69 1.60 3.51
C SER A 67 6.71 0.97 2.57
N THR A 68 6.57 1.15 1.27
CA THR A 68 7.54 0.67 0.28
C THR A 68 7.90 1.77 -0.71
N ASN A 69 9.16 1.77 -1.14
CA ASN A 69 9.59 2.37 -2.40
C ASN A 69 9.80 1.24 -3.43
N ASP A 70 10.62 1.49 -4.46
CA ASP A 70 10.89 0.53 -5.53
C ASP A 70 11.62 -0.75 -5.10
N LYS A 71 12.38 -0.74 -4.00
CA LYS A 71 13.27 -1.85 -3.61
C LYS A 71 13.18 -2.29 -2.15
N THR A 72 12.73 -1.40 -1.28
CA THR A 72 12.83 -1.56 0.17
C THR A 72 11.49 -1.32 0.83
N ILE A 73 11.09 -2.29 1.67
CA ILE A 73 9.87 -2.21 2.48
C ILE A 73 10.29 -1.93 3.92
N LYS A 74 9.60 -1.01 4.60
CA LYS A 74 9.84 -0.66 6.01
C LYS A 74 8.57 -0.85 6.83
N LEU A 75 8.72 -1.49 7.99
CA LEU A 75 7.68 -1.58 9.02
C LEU A 75 7.89 -0.48 10.05
N TRP A 76 6.94 0.43 10.13
CA TRP A 76 6.94 1.56 11.04
C TRP A 76 6.07 1.30 12.25
N LYS A 77 6.51 1.82 13.40
CA LYS A 77 5.71 1.92 14.62
C LYS A 77 5.50 3.37 14.97
N ILE A 78 4.24 3.77 14.97
CA ILE A 78 3.80 5.09 15.40
C ILE A 78 3.17 4.94 16.78
N TYR A 79 3.71 5.67 17.75
CA TYR A 79 3.27 5.57 19.13
C TYR A 79 3.33 6.92 19.83
N GLU A 80 2.56 7.01 20.90
CA GLU A 80 2.52 8.15 21.79
C GLU A 80 3.71 8.07 22.75
N LYS A 81 4.65 9.01 22.64
CA LYS A 81 5.80 9.14 23.51
C LYS A 81 5.53 10.21 24.55
N VAL A 82 5.28 9.76 25.77
CA VAL A 82 5.19 10.62 26.94
C VAL A 82 6.60 11.11 27.29
N MET A 83 6.79 12.42 27.28
CA MET A 83 8.00 13.07 27.76
C MET A 83 7.90 13.24 29.27
N HIS A 84 8.96 12.81 29.92
CA HIS A 84 9.07 12.82 31.35
C HIS A 84 10.24 13.69 31.77
N SER A 85 9.98 14.67 32.63
CA SER A 85 11.04 15.36 33.34
C SER A 85 11.40 14.52 34.58
N ILE A 86 12.71 14.37 34.79
CA ILE A 86 13.24 13.67 35.94
C ILE A 86 13.52 14.72 37.01
N SER A 87 12.81 14.62 38.13
CA SER A 87 13.05 15.43 39.32
C SER A 87 13.74 14.58 40.40
N SER A 88 14.40 15.22 41.37
CA SER A 88 15.05 14.54 42.50
C SER A 88 16.23 13.63 42.13
N MET A 89 17.18 14.13 41.34
CA MET A 89 18.42 13.40 41.06
C MET A 89 19.43 13.58 42.21
N ASN A 90 20.22 12.54 42.50
CA ASN A 90 21.20 12.60 43.61
C ASN A 90 22.48 13.35 43.27
N THR A 91 22.72 13.59 41.98
CA THR A 91 23.97 14.15 41.46
C THR A 91 23.87 15.63 41.12
N CYS A 92 22.66 16.19 41.05
CA CYS A 92 22.45 17.60 40.78
C CYS A 92 21.33 18.15 41.67
N ASP A 93 21.39 19.45 41.97
CA ASP A 93 20.27 20.15 42.62
C ASP A 93 19.09 20.34 41.65
N ASP A 94 17.97 20.86 42.14
CA ASP A 94 16.77 21.09 41.34
C ASP A 94 16.98 22.12 40.21
N ASP A 95 18.10 22.88 40.26
CA ASP A 95 18.55 23.84 39.24
C ASP A 95 19.58 23.23 38.26
N GLY A 96 19.89 21.94 38.37
CA GLY A 96 20.79 21.21 37.46
C GLY A 96 22.29 21.36 37.75
N ASN A 97 22.67 22.00 38.86
CA ASN A 97 24.07 22.14 39.25
C ASN A 97 24.58 20.87 39.94
N PRO A 98 25.81 20.42 39.64
CA PRO A 98 26.36 19.20 40.23
C PRO A 98 26.54 19.33 41.75
N LEU A 99 25.98 18.38 42.50
CA LEU A 99 26.13 18.30 43.94
C LEU A 99 27.52 17.75 44.32
N PRO A 100 28.19 18.30 45.35
CA PRO A 100 29.51 17.86 45.76
C PRO A 100 29.49 16.41 46.26
N ALA A 101 30.46 15.59 45.82
CA ALA A 101 30.58 14.15 46.09
C ALA A 101 30.62 13.75 47.58
N LYS A 102 30.76 14.71 48.51
CA LYS A 102 30.65 14.48 49.96
C LYS A 102 29.21 14.21 50.42
N ILE A 103 28.20 14.80 49.76
CA ILE A 103 26.78 14.66 50.12
C ILE A 103 26.25 13.27 49.68
N ILE A 104 26.79 12.72 48.60
CA ILE A 104 26.39 11.43 48.01
C ILE A 104 26.86 10.22 48.86
N LYS A 105 27.80 10.41 49.79
CA LYS A 105 28.38 9.33 50.62
C LYS A 105 27.52 8.94 51.82
N GLU A 106 26.51 9.73 52.19
CA GLU A 106 25.60 9.42 53.29
C GLU A 106 24.37 8.67 52.74
N ALA A 107 24.30 7.36 53.00
CA ALA A 107 23.24 6.49 52.47
C ALA A 107 21.81 6.93 52.84
N ASN A 108 21.66 7.73 53.90
CA ASN A 108 20.36 8.24 54.37
C ASN A 108 19.80 9.41 53.53
N ASN A 109 20.60 10.01 52.63
CA ASN A 109 20.20 11.18 51.84
C ASN A 109 19.94 10.84 50.35
N LEU A 110 19.94 9.57 49.99
CA LEU A 110 19.67 9.13 48.62
C LEU A 110 18.17 9.23 48.31
N LYS A 111 17.82 10.03 47.30
CA LYS A 111 16.47 10.17 46.75
C LYS A 111 16.28 9.20 45.59
N ILE A 112 15.05 8.74 45.40
CA ILE A 112 14.64 8.01 44.20
C ILE A 112 14.19 9.06 43.16
N PRO A 113 14.69 9.00 41.92
CA PRO A 113 14.25 9.91 40.87
C PRO A 113 12.74 9.80 40.66
N LEU A 114 12.05 10.95 40.64
CA LEU A 114 10.61 11.01 40.46
C LEU A 114 10.29 11.51 39.06
N LEU A 115 9.48 10.72 38.37
CA LEU A 115 9.09 10.94 36.98
C LEU A 115 7.86 11.85 36.94
N ALA A 116 8.01 13.08 36.47
CA ALA A 116 6.89 13.99 36.24
C ALA A 116 6.47 13.93 34.76
N HIS A 117 5.16 13.96 34.48
CA HIS A 117 4.64 14.08 33.11
C HIS A 117 4.82 15.54 32.67
N GLU A 118 5.50 15.75 31.54
CA GLU A 118 5.76 17.09 31.01
C GLU A 118 4.92 17.35 29.76
N ASP A 119 5.01 16.45 28.78
CA ASP A 119 4.28 16.60 27.52
C ASP A 119 4.10 15.24 26.83
N THR A 120 3.27 15.21 25.79
CA THR A 120 3.08 14.01 24.99
C THR A 120 3.23 14.31 23.51
N ILE A 121 4.18 13.63 22.85
CA ILE A 121 4.43 13.77 21.41
C ILE A 121 4.19 12.45 20.69
N PHE A 122 3.88 12.49 19.41
CA PHE A 122 3.87 11.29 18.56
C PHE A 122 5.24 11.06 17.95
N ALA A 123 5.72 9.83 18.03
CA ALA A 123 6.98 9.41 17.43
C ALA A 123 6.75 8.24 16.48
N ALA A 124 7.45 8.26 15.35
CA ALA A 124 7.52 7.16 14.41
C ALA A 124 8.93 6.57 14.42
N VAL A 125 9.03 5.24 14.58
CA VAL A 125 10.31 4.53 14.54
C VAL A 125 10.24 3.36 13.56
N PRO A 126 11.29 3.15 12.75
CA PRO A 126 11.35 1.98 11.88
C PRO A 126 11.62 0.76 12.78
N ARG A 127 10.66 -0.16 12.87
CA ARG A 127 10.86 -1.43 13.58
C ARG A 127 11.71 -2.40 12.78
N ARG A 128 11.47 -2.45 11.47
CA ARG A 128 12.14 -3.39 10.56
C ARG A 128 12.26 -2.79 9.17
N VAL A 129 13.32 -3.21 8.49
CA VAL A 129 13.59 -2.94 7.08
C VAL A 129 13.74 -4.30 6.41
N TYR A 130 13.00 -4.52 5.32
CA TYR A 130 13.04 -5.69 4.46
C TYR A 130 13.74 -5.31 3.16
N PRO A 131 15.08 -5.49 3.07
CA PRO A 131 15.85 -4.99 1.95
C PRO A 131 15.88 -5.99 0.78
N ASN A 132 15.88 -5.47 -0.45
CA ASN A 132 16.50 -6.09 -1.64
C ASN A 132 16.06 -7.51 -2.02
N ALA A 133 14.82 -7.93 -1.74
CA ALA A 133 14.31 -9.21 -2.26
C ALA A 133 13.76 -9.12 -3.70
N HIS A 134 13.59 -7.91 -4.23
CA HIS A 134 13.03 -7.67 -5.54
C HIS A 134 14.10 -7.24 -6.53
N ALA A 135 14.04 -7.84 -7.72
CA ALA A 135 14.91 -7.45 -8.83
C ALA A 135 14.33 -6.25 -9.57
N TYR A 136 13.00 -6.17 -9.67
CA TYR A 136 12.24 -5.14 -10.39
C TYR A 136 11.55 -4.17 -9.41
N HIS A 137 10.73 -3.24 -9.91
CA HIS A 137 10.11 -2.22 -9.06
C HIS A 137 8.94 -2.82 -8.28
N ILE A 138 8.91 -2.61 -6.96
CA ILE A 138 7.79 -3.06 -6.12
C ILE A 138 6.55 -2.22 -6.47
N ASN A 139 5.52 -2.88 -7.01
CA ASN A 139 4.25 -2.25 -7.38
C ASN A 139 3.17 -2.43 -6.30
N SER A 140 3.27 -3.47 -5.47
CA SER A 140 2.24 -3.82 -4.49
C SER A 140 2.82 -4.36 -3.19
N ILE A 141 2.14 -4.03 -2.09
CA ILE A 141 2.27 -4.69 -0.80
C ILE A 141 0.86 -4.99 -0.27
N SER A 142 0.68 -6.16 0.34
CA SER A 142 -0.60 -6.53 0.96
C SER A 142 -0.36 -7.37 2.21
N ILE A 143 -1.19 -7.15 3.23
CA ILE A 143 -1.07 -7.83 4.53
C ILE A 143 -2.02 -9.01 4.52
N ASN A 144 -1.56 -10.15 5.01
CA ASN A 144 -2.39 -11.34 5.07
C ASN A 144 -3.40 -11.24 6.22
N SER A 145 -4.52 -11.93 6.10
CA SER A 145 -5.58 -11.97 7.12
C SER A 145 -5.17 -12.70 8.42
N ASP A 146 -4.00 -13.34 8.44
CA ASP A 146 -3.40 -13.94 9.64
C ASP A 146 -2.66 -12.95 10.55
N ASP A 147 -2.49 -11.69 10.11
CA ASP A 147 -1.73 -10.63 10.81
C ASP A 147 -0.25 -11.01 11.12
N GLU A 148 0.30 -12.03 10.47
CA GLU A 148 1.69 -12.50 10.63
C GLU A 148 2.49 -12.36 9.33
N LEU A 149 1.85 -12.62 8.20
CA LEU A 149 2.45 -12.58 6.88
C LEU A 149 2.05 -11.32 6.11
N PHE A 150 2.90 -10.92 5.18
CA PHE A 150 2.57 -9.96 4.14
C PHE A 150 3.26 -10.35 2.84
N MET A 151 2.72 -9.87 1.72
CA MET A 151 3.26 -10.10 0.39
C MET A 151 3.78 -8.79 -0.18
N SER A 152 4.76 -8.91 -1.05
CA SER A 152 5.18 -7.85 -1.95
C SER A 152 5.31 -8.39 -3.36
N ALA A 153 4.89 -7.59 -4.33
CA ALA A 153 4.96 -7.93 -5.75
C ALA A 153 5.82 -6.89 -6.48
N ASP A 154 6.68 -7.41 -7.36
CA ASP A 154 7.31 -6.64 -8.42
C ASP A 154 6.72 -7.02 -9.79
N ASP A 155 7.32 -6.55 -10.88
CA ASP A 155 6.83 -6.78 -12.22
C ASP A 155 6.80 -8.26 -12.64
N LEU A 156 7.56 -9.16 -12.01
CA LEU A 156 7.64 -10.58 -12.42
C LEU A 156 7.51 -11.58 -11.25
N ARG A 157 7.56 -11.12 -10.01
CA ARG A 157 7.66 -11.97 -8.82
C ARG A 157 6.78 -11.48 -7.69
N ILE A 158 6.30 -12.45 -6.92
CA ILE A 158 5.62 -12.20 -5.66
C ILE A 158 6.37 -12.95 -4.56
N ASN A 159 6.74 -12.20 -3.53
CA ASN A 159 7.43 -12.67 -2.35
C ASN A 159 6.51 -12.61 -1.13
N LEU A 160 6.58 -13.65 -0.32
CA LEU A 160 5.93 -13.77 0.97
C LEU A 160 6.94 -13.49 2.08
N TRP A 161 6.52 -12.71 3.06
CA TRP A 161 7.35 -12.26 4.16
C TRP A 161 6.63 -12.51 5.48
N HIS A 162 7.42 -12.76 6.51
CA HIS A 162 6.92 -12.78 7.87
C HIS A 162 7.25 -11.44 8.56
N LEU A 163 6.27 -10.82 9.20
CA LEU A 163 6.41 -9.51 9.84
C LEU A 163 7.50 -9.46 10.93
N SER A 164 7.90 -10.63 11.45
CA SER A 164 9.00 -10.73 12.42
C SER A 164 10.35 -11.17 11.83
N ASN A 165 10.41 -11.58 10.56
CA ASN A 165 11.65 -11.99 9.90
C ASN A 165 11.95 -11.06 8.71
N ASN A 166 13.03 -10.29 8.81
CA ASN A 166 13.44 -9.35 7.78
C ASN A 166 14.67 -9.79 6.97
N LYS A 167 15.12 -11.04 7.14
CA LYS A 167 16.31 -11.57 6.46
C LYS A 167 15.96 -12.42 5.25
N GLU A 168 14.83 -13.11 5.31
CA GLU A 168 14.43 -14.09 4.31
C GLU A 168 13.01 -13.77 3.84
N SER A 169 12.80 -13.94 2.55
CA SER A 169 11.49 -13.97 1.92
C SER A 169 11.33 -15.28 1.17
N PHE A 170 10.09 -15.73 1.05
CA PHE A 170 9.77 -16.91 0.27
C PHE A 170 9.08 -16.50 -1.03
N ARG A 171 9.68 -16.83 -2.17
CA ARG A 171 9.12 -16.50 -3.47
C ARG A 171 8.00 -17.47 -3.83
N ILE A 172 6.76 -16.98 -3.82
CA ILE A 172 5.56 -17.78 -4.08
C ILE A 172 5.17 -17.80 -5.57
N LEU A 173 5.56 -16.77 -6.33
CA LEU A 173 5.32 -16.68 -7.78
C LEU A 173 6.56 -16.14 -8.49
N ASP A 174 6.94 -16.75 -9.61
CA ASP A 174 7.96 -16.25 -10.54
C ASP A 174 7.48 -16.48 -11.97
N ILE A 175 7.00 -15.42 -12.62
CA ILE A 175 6.59 -15.47 -14.04
C ILE A 175 7.72 -15.08 -14.99
N LYS A 176 8.95 -14.92 -14.47
CA LYS A 176 10.11 -14.56 -15.28
C LYS A 176 10.38 -15.63 -16.35
N PRO A 177 10.38 -15.26 -17.65
CA PRO A 177 10.71 -16.20 -18.71
C PRO A 177 12.20 -16.58 -18.66
N SER A 178 12.54 -17.72 -19.30
CA SER A 178 13.93 -18.15 -19.40
C SER A 178 14.78 -17.18 -20.24
N ASN A 179 14.19 -16.64 -21.32
CA ASN A 179 14.75 -15.54 -22.09
C ASN A 179 13.91 -14.28 -21.86
N MET A 180 14.55 -13.16 -21.52
CA MET A 180 13.85 -11.88 -21.29
C MET A 180 13.21 -11.33 -22.57
N GLU A 181 13.65 -11.75 -23.76
CA GLU A 181 13.02 -11.38 -25.04
C GLU A 181 11.62 -11.99 -25.20
N ASP A 182 11.34 -13.11 -24.53
CA ASP A 182 10.04 -13.78 -24.55
C ASP A 182 9.06 -13.19 -23.51
N LEU A 183 9.42 -12.06 -22.89
CA LEU A 183 8.56 -11.42 -21.90
C LEU A 183 7.32 -10.85 -22.58
N THR A 184 6.17 -11.45 -22.28
CA THR A 184 4.88 -10.99 -22.82
C THR A 184 3.94 -10.43 -21.76
N GLU A 185 4.17 -10.72 -20.48
CA GLU A 185 3.26 -10.39 -19.39
C GLU A 185 4.05 -9.92 -18.17
N VAL A 186 3.59 -8.84 -17.53
CA VAL A 186 4.10 -8.37 -16.24
C VAL A 186 2.98 -8.27 -15.21
N ILE A 187 3.31 -8.46 -13.95
CA ILE A 187 2.42 -8.27 -12.80
C ILE A 187 2.24 -6.77 -12.58
N THR A 188 0.99 -6.32 -12.47
CA THR A 188 0.68 -4.89 -12.31
C THR A 188 0.20 -4.54 -10.91
N ALA A 189 -0.56 -5.44 -10.29
CA ALA A 189 -1.02 -5.31 -8.92
C ALA A 189 -1.21 -6.68 -8.26
N ALA A 190 -1.10 -6.76 -6.95
CA ALA A 190 -1.34 -7.98 -6.19
C ALA A 190 -1.94 -7.70 -4.80
N GLU A 191 -2.88 -8.54 -4.36
CA GLU A 191 -3.55 -8.38 -3.07
C GLU A 191 -3.97 -9.72 -2.44
N PHE A 192 -3.84 -9.83 -1.11
CA PHE A 192 -4.40 -10.92 -0.34
C PHE A 192 -5.92 -10.83 -0.19
N HIS A 193 -6.56 -11.98 -0.07
CA HIS A 193 -7.97 -12.03 0.28
C HIS A 193 -8.20 -11.51 1.71
N PRO A 194 -9.21 -10.65 1.95
CA PRO A 194 -9.39 -9.97 3.23
C PRO A 194 -9.74 -10.90 4.40
N ARG A 195 -10.14 -12.15 4.12
CA ARG A 195 -10.60 -13.12 5.14
C ARG A 195 -9.94 -14.50 5.05
N GLU A 196 -9.39 -14.84 3.90
CA GLU A 196 -8.87 -16.19 3.64
C GLU A 196 -7.37 -16.09 3.55
N CYS A 197 -6.66 -16.65 4.53
CA CYS A 197 -5.22 -16.47 4.64
C CYS A 197 -4.42 -17.20 3.56
N ASN A 198 -5.05 -18.11 2.83
CA ASN A 198 -4.45 -18.92 1.78
C ASN A 198 -4.68 -18.35 0.37
N THR A 199 -5.56 -17.37 0.21
CA THR A 199 -6.00 -16.90 -1.11
C THR A 199 -5.40 -15.53 -1.40
N PHE A 200 -4.82 -15.36 -2.59
CA PHE A 200 -4.42 -14.05 -3.10
C PHE A 200 -4.69 -13.95 -4.59
N MET A 201 -4.71 -12.73 -5.12
CA MET A 201 -4.79 -12.48 -6.54
C MET A 201 -3.69 -11.55 -7.01
N TYR A 202 -3.39 -11.63 -8.30
CA TYR A 202 -2.59 -10.65 -8.99
C TYR A 202 -3.16 -10.37 -10.38
N SER A 203 -2.93 -9.17 -10.88
CA SER A 203 -3.31 -8.75 -12.22
C SER A 203 -2.10 -8.59 -13.11
N SER A 204 -2.36 -8.57 -14.41
CA SER A 204 -1.33 -8.49 -15.43
C SER A 204 -1.52 -7.33 -16.40
N SER A 205 -0.45 -7.01 -17.12
CA SER A 205 -0.46 -6.07 -18.23
C SER A 205 -1.30 -6.54 -19.44
N LYS A 206 -1.75 -7.79 -19.47
CA LYS A 206 -2.62 -8.35 -20.54
C LYS A 206 -4.12 -8.30 -20.21
N GLY A 207 -4.51 -7.60 -19.14
CA GLY A 207 -5.94 -7.53 -18.77
C GLY A 207 -6.49 -8.77 -18.07
N THR A 208 -5.62 -9.68 -17.62
CA THR A 208 -6.04 -10.87 -16.87
C THR A 208 -5.83 -10.70 -15.37
N ILE A 209 -6.76 -11.25 -14.58
CA ILE A 209 -6.64 -11.34 -13.12
C ILE A 209 -6.56 -12.83 -12.77
N LYS A 210 -5.59 -13.18 -11.93
CA LYS A 210 -5.24 -14.56 -11.61
C LYS A 210 -5.37 -14.77 -10.10
N LEU A 211 -6.22 -15.71 -9.70
CA LEU A 211 -6.43 -16.09 -8.30
C LEU A 211 -5.60 -17.35 -7.99
N CYS A 212 -4.90 -17.31 -6.87
CA CYS A 212 -4.00 -18.37 -6.42
C CYS A 212 -4.42 -18.86 -5.03
N ASP A 213 -4.34 -20.18 -4.81
CA ASP A 213 -4.50 -20.82 -3.50
C ASP A 213 -3.15 -21.38 -3.04
N MET A 214 -2.62 -20.85 -1.94
CA MET A 214 -1.35 -21.29 -1.35
C MET A 214 -1.41 -22.69 -0.72
N ARG A 215 -2.59 -23.30 -0.61
CA ARG A 215 -2.74 -24.70 -0.13
C ARG A 215 -2.50 -25.72 -1.23
N ASP A 216 -2.76 -25.36 -2.48
CA ASP A 216 -2.64 -26.27 -3.62
C ASP A 216 -1.18 -26.61 -3.90
N ALA A 217 -0.31 -25.60 -3.81
CA ALA A 217 1.13 -25.76 -4.00
C ALA A 217 1.92 -24.70 -3.25
N ALA A 218 3.14 -25.06 -2.82
CA ALA A 218 4.07 -24.12 -2.19
C ALA A 218 4.51 -23.01 -3.15
N ILE A 219 4.60 -23.32 -4.45
CA ILE A 219 4.81 -22.34 -5.51
C ILE A 219 3.49 -22.26 -6.27
N CYS A 220 2.92 -21.06 -6.37
CA CYS A 220 1.62 -20.80 -6.97
C CYS A 220 1.75 -20.58 -8.49
N ASP A 221 2.43 -21.47 -9.19
CA ASP A 221 2.66 -21.40 -10.64
C ASP A 221 1.40 -21.75 -11.45
N ASN A 222 0.60 -22.70 -10.95
CA ASN A 222 -0.73 -22.99 -11.46
C ASN A 222 -1.76 -22.08 -10.80
N GLN A 223 -2.41 -21.23 -11.59
CA GLN A 223 -3.49 -20.39 -11.10
C GLN A 223 -4.75 -21.23 -10.88
N SER A 224 -5.41 -21.02 -9.73
CA SER A 224 -6.68 -21.68 -9.41
C SER A 224 -7.77 -21.19 -10.35
N LYS A 225 -7.81 -19.88 -10.61
CA LYS A 225 -8.78 -19.23 -11.50
C LYS A 225 -8.14 -18.11 -12.30
N VAL A 226 -8.60 -17.95 -13.53
CA VAL A 226 -8.19 -16.85 -14.41
C VAL A 226 -9.44 -16.11 -14.88
N PHE A 227 -9.53 -14.84 -14.51
CA PHE A 227 -10.59 -13.92 -14.94
C PHE A 227 -10.09 -13.18 -16.17
N GLU A 228 -10.70 -13.49 -17.30
CA GLU A 228 -10.38 -12.91 -18.60
C GLU A 228 -11.67 -12.74 -19.40
N GLU A 229 -11.83 -11.56 -19.98
CA GLU A 229 -12.92 -11.29 -20.90
C GLU A 229 -12.46 -11.62 -22.32
N LYS A 230 -13.17 -12.52 -23.00
CA LYS A 230 -12.83 -12.87 -24.39
C LYS A 230 -13.20 -11.72 -25.31
N GLU A 231 -12.21 -10.94 -25.74
CA GLU A 231 -12.41 -9.94 -26.78
C GLU A 231 -12.61 -10.60 -28.15
N ASP A 232 -13.58 -10.08 -28.91
CA ASP A 232 -13.75 -10.42 -30.32
C ASP A 232 -12.50 -9.99 -31.10
N PRO A 233 -11.83 -10.89 -31.85
CA PRO A 233 -10.71 -10.54 -32.70
C PRO A 233 -10.96 -9.35 -33.64
N ALA A 234 -12.21 -9.10 -34.02
CA ALA A 234 -12.58 -7.95 -34.85
C ALA A 234 -12.39 -6.59 -34.16
N ASN A 235 -12.44 -6.55 -32.82
CA ASN A 235 -12.27 -5.34 -32.00
C ASN A 235 -10.84 -5.16 -31.48
N LYS A 236 -9.93 -6.11 -31.78
CA LYS A 236 -8.53 -6.02 -31.36
C LYS A 236 -7.80 -4.98 -32.22
N SER A 237 -7.46 -3.86 -31.58
CA SER A 237 -6.56 -2.84 -32.10
C SER A 237 -5.22 -2.91 -31.37
N PHE A 238 -4.19 -2.24 -31.92
CA PHE A 238 -2.92 -2.05 -31.21
C PHE A 238 -3.13 -1.42 -29.82
N PHE A 239 -4.01 -0.42 -29.72
CA PHE A 239 -4.32 0.24 -28.46
C PHE A 239 -5.08 -0.66 -27.49
N SER A 240 -5.79 -1.69 -27.97
CA SER A 240 -6.55 -2.61 -27.11
C SER A 240 -5.64 -3.31 -26.11
N GLU A 241 -4.45 -3.75 -26.53
CA GLU A 241 -3.49 -4.40 -25.64
C GLU A 241 -2.98 -3.43 -24.56
N ILE A 242 -2.66 -2.18 -24.95
CA ILE A 242 -2.17 -1.15 -24.03
C ILE A 242 -3.23 -0.81 -22.97
N ILE A 243 -4.46 -0.52 -23.39
CA ILE A 243 -5.54 -0.10 -22.48
C ILE A 243 -6.14 -1.26 -21.68
N SER A 244 -5.95 -2.51 -22.14
CA SER A 244 -6.38 -3.72 -21.41
C SER A 244 -5.56 -3.96 -20.15
N SER A 245 -4.36 -3.37 -20.04
CA SER A 245 -3.52 -3.50 -18.85
C SER A 245 -4.28 -3.08 -17.60
N VAL A 246 -4.39 -3.98 -16.63
CA VAL A 246 -5.03 -3.69 -15.34
C VAL A 246 -4.09 -2.82 -14.52
N SER A 247 -4.53 -1.64 -14.08
CA SER A 247 -3.72 -0.73 -13.27
C SER A 247 -3.80 -1.02 -11.77
N ASP A 248 -4.97 -1.45 -11.28
CA ASP A 248 -5.18 -1.78 -9.88
C ASP A 248 -6.31 -2.80 -9.72
N ILE A 249 -6.22 -3.60 -8.65
CA ILE A 249 -7.22 -4.58 -8.25
C ILE A 249 -7.50 -4.46 -6.75
N LYS A 250 -8.76 -4.66 -6.37
CA LYS A 250 -9.20 -4.67 -4.98
C LYS A 250 -10.20 -5.78 -4.72
N PHE A 251 -10.04 -6.52 -3.63
CA PHE A 251 -11.14 -7.31 -3.10
C PHE A 251 -12.18 -6.41 -2.43
N THR A 252 -13.46 -6.75 -2.56
CA THR A 252 -14.49 -6.21 -1.68
C THR A 252 -14.26 -6.66 -0.24
N ASN A 253 -14.72 -5.92 0.76
CA ASN A 253 -14.54 -6.25 2.18
C ASN A 253 -15.18 -7.59 2.58
N ASN A 254 -16.25 -7.98 1.86
CA ASN A 254 -16.86 -9.29 2.01
C ASN A 254 -16.05 -10.44 1.37
N GLY A 255 -15.10 -10.13 0.49
CA GLY A 255 -14.24 -11.08 -0.21
C GLY A 255 -14.89 -11.81 -1.38
N ASN A 256 -16.13 -11.50 -1.78
CA ASN A 256 -16.83 -12.27 -2.82
C ASN A 256 -16.64 -11.69 -4.24
N GLN A 257 -16.20 -10.44 -4.33
CA GLN A 257 -16.06 -9.73 -5.59
C GLN A 257 -14.69 -9.09 -5.70
N ILE A 258 -14.28 -8.90 -6.95
CA ILE A 258 -13.03 -8.24 -7.32
C ILE A 258 -13.40 -6.99 -8.12
N VAL A 259 -12.87 -5.85 -7.71
CA VAL A 259 -12.93 -4.61 -8.49
C VAL A 259 -11.59 -4.45 -9.18
N ALA A 260 -11.61 -4.30 -10.50
CA ALA A 260 -10.42 -4.12 -11.31
C ALA A 260 -10.55 -2.85 -12.14
N ARG A 261 -9.48 -2.06 -12.17
CA ARG A 261 -9.38 -0.85 -12.98
C ARG A 261 -8.47 -1.13 -14.17
N ASP A 262 -8.98 -0.92 -15.37
CA ASP A 262 -8.16 -0.75 -16.58
C ASP A 262 -8.17 0.74 -16.98
N TYR A 263 -7.54 1.10 -18.10
CA TYR A 263 -7.39 2.50 -18.45
C TYR A 263 -8.75 3.20 -18.65
N LEU A 264 -9.71 2.55 -19.32
CA LEU A 264 -10.99 3.15 -19.69
C LEU A 264 -12.13 2.86 -18.71
N THR A 265 -12.07 1.74 -18.01
CA THR A 265 -13.20 1.17 -17.29
C THR A 265 -12.84 0.65 -15.90
N VAL A 266 -13.85 0.57 -15.05
CA VAL A 266 -13.83 -0.21 -13.80
C VAL A 266 -14.75 -1.40 -13.96
N LYS A 267 -14.21 -2.60 -13.75
CA LYS A 267 -14.93 -3.87 -13.87
C LYS A 267 -15.09 -4.52 -12.51
N VAL A 268 -16.30 -5.03 -12.24
CA VAL A 268 -16.62 -5.81 -11.04
C VAL A 268 -16.81 -7.26 -11.43
N TRP A 269 -16.00 -8.14 -10.86
CA TRP A 269 -16.01 -9.57 -11.09
C TRP A 269 -16.55 -10.30 -9.86
N ASP A 270 -17.26 -11.40 -10.07
CA ASP A 270 -17.62 -12.34 -8.99
C ASP A 270 -16.58 -13.45 -8.99
N ILE A 271 -16.02 -13.79 -7.83
CA ILE A 271 -14.97 -14.83 -7.71
C ILE A 271 -15.46 -16.20 -8.21
N ARG A 272 -16.77 -16.42 -8.25
CA ARG A 272 -17.39 -17.66 -8.73
C ARG A 272 -17.59 -17.68 -10.25
N ASN A 273 -17.44 -16.55 -10.95
CA ASN A 273 -17.66 -16.44 -12.39
C ASN A 273 -16.43 -15.85 -13.11
N GLU A 274 -15.62 -16.73 -13.70
CA GLU A 274 -14.40 -16.39 -14.44
C GLU A 274 -14.64 -15.85 -15.85
N ARG A 275 -15.85 -16.05 -16.41
CA ARG A 275 -16.10 -15.85 -17.84
C ARG A 275 -16.23 -14.39 -18.27
N GLY A 276 -16.48 -13.50 -17.32
CA GLY A 276 -16.69 -12.08 -17.61
C GLY A 276 -17.12 -11.31 -16.37
N PRO A 277 -16.99 -9.97 -16.40
CA PRO A 277 -17.37 -9.12 -15.28
C PRO A 277 -18.90 -9.14 -15.09
N VAL A 278 -19.33 -9.02 -13.83
CA VAL A 278 -20.74 -8.84 -13.48
C VAL A 278 -21.21 -7.45 -13.90
N LYS A 279 -20.34 -6.44 -13.76
CA LYS A 279 -20.59 -5.04 -14.14
C LYS A 279 -19.35 -4.41 -14.71
N SER A 280 -19.54 -3.51 -15.67
CA SER A 280 -18.49 -2.66 -16.23
C SER A 280 -18.97 -1.22 -16.21
N PHE A 281 -18.12 -0.32 -15.75
CA PHE A 281 -18.37 1.11 -15.66
C PHE A 281 -17.36 1.86 -16.51
N GLU A 282 -17.83 2.66 -17.44
CA GLU A 282 -16.98 3.48 -18.31
C GLU A 282 -16.56 4.75 -17.56
N VAL A 283 -15.25 4.98 -17.44
CA VAL A 283 -14.69 6.16 -16.76
C VAL A 283 -14.17 7.17 -17.77
N HIS A 284 -13.43 6.69 -18.79
CA HIS A 284 -12.72 7.53 -19.75
C HIS A 284 -13.24 7.35 -21.19
N GLU A 285 -14.51 7.02 -21.41
CA GLU A 285 -15.02 6.80 -22.79
C GLU A 285 -14.84 8.04 -23.67
N PHE A 286 -14.90 9.25 -23.08
CA PHE A 286 -14.64 10.51 -23.78
C PHE A 286 -13.20 10.66 -24.31
N LEU A 287 -12.24 9.88 -23.79
CA LEU A 287 -10.86 9.88 -24.25
C LEU A 287 -10.61 8.92 -25.42
N ARG A 288 -11.56 8.02 -25.74
CA ARG A 288 -11.36 6.96 -26.74
C ARG A 288 -11.04 7.48 -28.14
N SER A 289 -11.53 8.67 -28.50
CA SER A 289 -11.20 9.33 -29.78
C SER A 289 -9.81 9.97 -29.81
N LYS A 290 -9.16 10.14 -28.66
CA LYS A 290 -7.86 10.81 -28.47
C LYS A 290 -6.72 9.84 -28.11
N MET A 291 -6.89 8.55 -28.37
CA MET A 291 -5.90 7.52 -28.01
C MET A 291 -4.50 7.79 -28.61
N CYS A 292 -4.43 8.30 -29.85
CA CYS A 292 -3.16 8.66 -30.47
C CYS A 292 -2.45 9.79 -29.70
N ASP A 293 -3.17 10.87 -29.38
CA ASP A 293 -2.61 12.01 -28.64
C ASP A 293 -2.15 11.59 -27.23
N LEU A 294 -2.92 10.70 -26.58
CA LEU A 294 -2.58 10.17 -25.25
C LEU A 294 -1.36 9.24 -25.28
N TYR A 295 -1.16 8.52 -26.38
CA TYR A 295 0.01 7.70 -26.59
C TYR A 295 1.26 8.55 -26.86
N GLU A 296 1.15 9.61 -27.68
CA GLU A 296 2.27 10.52 -27.96
C GLU A 296 2.75 11.30 -26.72
N ASN A 297 1.87 11.52 -25.75
CA ASN A 297 2.18 12.21 -24.49
C ASN A 297 2.44 11.26 -23.30
N ASP A 298 2.56 9.95 -23.54
CA ASP A 298 2.71 8.89 -22.52
C ASP A 298 1.59 8.79 -21.46
N CYS A 299 0.56 9.65 -21.52
CA CYS A 299 -0.58 9.63 -20.59
C CYS A 299 -1.34 8.31 -20.63
N ILE A 300 -1.34 7.59 -21.76
CA ILE A 300 -2.00 6.28 -21.86
C ILE A 300 -1.43 5.22 -20.89
N PHE A 301 -0.23 5.45 -20.33
CA PHE A 301 0.42 4.57 -19.35
C PHE A 301 0.15 4.97 -17.90
N ASP A 302 -0.66 6.01 -17.66
CA ASP A 302 -1.04 6.43 -16.32
C ASP A 302 -1.81 5.33 -15.59
N LYS A 303 -1.40 5.04 -14.36
CA LYS A 303 -1.99 3.99 -13.53
C LYS A 303 -2.99 4.60 -12.55
N PHE A 304 -4.28 4.41 -12.83
CA PHE A 304 -5.36 4.83 -11.95
C PHE A 304 -5.67 3.75 -10.90
N GLU A 305 -5.88 4.16 -9.66
CA GLU A 305 -6.28 3.25 -8.58
C GLU A 305 -7.80 3.17 -8.43
N CYS A 306 -8.27 2.11 -7.79
CA CYS A 306 -9.67 1.98 -7.40
C CYS A 306 -9.80 1.56 -5.94
N THR A 307 -10.94 1.85 -5.34
CA THR A 307 -11.25 1.42 -3.97
C THR A 307 -12.74 1.23 -3.79
N THR A 308 -13.12 0.48 -2.76
CA THR A 308 -14.50 0.20 -2.39
C THR A 308 -14.85 0.84 -1.05
N SER A 309 -16.10 1.25 -0.89
CA SER A 309 -16.60 1.71 0.42
C SER A 309 -16.57 0.56 1.43
N GLY A 310 -16.52 0.88 2.73
CA GLY A 310 -16.46 -0.12 3.81
C GLY A 310 -17.67 -1.09 3.87
N ASN A 311 -18.76 -0.77 3.18
CA ASN A 311 -19.96 -1.60 3.05
C ASN A 311 -20.11 -2.23 1.66
N ASP A 312 -19.10 -2.12 0.80
CA ASP A 312 -19.06 -2.66 -0.57
C ASP A 312 -20.16 -2.12 -1.52
N MET A 313 -20.86 -1.05 -1.14
CA MET A 313 -21.95 -0.48 -1.95
C MET A 313 -21.49 0.55 -2.98
N GLN A 314 -20.29 1.12 -2.82
CA GLN A 314 -19.78 2.17 -3.70
C GLN A 314 -18.34 1.86 -4.10
N ILE A 315 -18.00 2.25 -5.32
CA ILE A 315 -16.67 2.09 -5.91
C ILE A 315 -16.19 3.48 -6.30
N MET A 316 -14.97 3.82 -5.94
CA MET A 316 -14.35 5.10 -6.25
C MET A 316 -13.10 4.89 -7.10
N THR A 317 -12.89 5.76 -8.09
CA THR A 317 -11.67 5.76 -8.91
C THR A 317 -11.36 7.15 -9.45
N GLY A 318 -10.08 7.41 -9.72
CA GLY A 318 -9.61 8.68 -10.26
C GLY A 318 -9.78 8.82 -11.77
N SER A 319 -9.69 10.07 -12.23
CA SER A 319 -9.65 10.49 -13.63
C SER A 319 -8.77 11.75 -13.76
N TYR A 320 -8.57 12.23 -14.99
CA TYR A 320 -7.83 13.46 -15.26
C TYR A 320 -8.54 14.71 -14.74
N HIS A 321 -7.86 15.87 -14.74
CA HIS A 321 -8.40 17.17 -14.31
C HIS A 321 -8.89 17.20 -12.86
N ASN A 322 -8.19 16.49 -11.96
CA ASN A 322 -8.57 16.36 -10.54
C ASN A 322 -9.99 15.82 -10.36
N MET A 323 -10.49 15.05 -11.32
CA MET A 323 -11.80 14.42 -11.24
C MET A 323 -11.69 13.03 -10.64
N PHE A 324 -12.74 12.61 -9.95
CA PHE A 324 -12.92 11.23 -9.52
C PHE A 324 -14.38 10.82 -9.68
N HIS A 325 -14.59 9.54 -9.92
CA HIS A 325 -15.89 8.94 -10.14
C HIS A 325 -16.25 8.05 -8.96
N ILE A 326 -17.51 8.16 -8.51
CA ILE A 326 -18.12 7.25 -7.56
C ILE A 326 -19.26 6.53 -8.27
N PHE A 327 -19.15 5.21 -8.35
CA PHE A 327 -20.17 4.31 -8.89
C PHE A 327 -20.86 3.58 -7.75
N ASN A 328 -22.18 3.44 -7.80
CA ASN A 328 -22.86 2.51 -6.90
C ASN A 328 -22.73 1.08 -7.46
N ALA A 329 -22.39 0.13 -6.60
CA ALA A 329 -22.18 -1.27 -6.96
C ALA A 329 -23.46 -1.92 -7.50
N ASP A 330 -24.65 -1.37 -7.19
CA ASP A 330 -25.93 -1.79 -7.77
C ASP A 330 -26.12 -1.34 -9.24
N GLY A 331 -25.23 -0.50 -9.77
CA GLY A 331 -25.31 0.06 -11.12
C GLY A 331 -26.16 1.33 -11.20
N SER A 332 -26.61 1.85 -10.05
CA SER A 332 -27.31 3.13 -9.98
C SER A 332 -26.33 4.30 -10.08
N LYS A 333 -26.87 5.49 -10.37
CA LYS A 333 -26.23 6.80 -10.55
C LYS A 333 -24.71 6.85 -10.28
N GLU A 334 -23.98 7.21 -11.33
CA GLU A 334 -22.61 7.70 -11.22
C GLU A 334 -22.61 9.14 -10.68
N VAL A 335 -21.64 9.43 -9.80
CA VAL A 335 -21.33 10.79 -9.36
C VAL A 335 -19.90 11.10 -9.76
N CYS A 336 -19.72 12.07 -10.66
CA CYS A 336 -18.42 12.65 -10.95
C CYS A 336 -18.20 13.86 -10.05
N CYS A 337 -17.05 13.90 -9.36
CA CYS A 337 -16.66 14.94 -8.43
C CYS A 337 -15.32 15.54 -8.86
N VAL A 338 -15.08 16.80 -8.47
CA VAL A 338 -13.82 17.51 -8.68
C VAL A 338 -13.19 17.77 -7.32
N CYS A 339 -11.94 17.34 -7.12
CA CYS A 339 -11.16 17.72 -5.95
C CYS A 339 -10.81 19.22 -6.03
N ALA A 340 -11.15 19.95 -4.96
CA ALA A 340 -10.92 21.38 -4.83
C ALA A 340 -9.45 21.71 -4.51
#